data_AF-A0A940UI18-F1
#
_entry.id   AF-A0A940UI18-F1
#
_cell.length_a   1.000
_cell.length_b   1.000
_cell.length_c   1.000
_cell.angle_alpha   90.00
_cell.angle_beta   90.00
_cell.angle_gamma   90.00
#
_symmetry.space_group_name_H-M   'P 1'
#
loop_
_entity.id
_entity.type
_entity.pdbx_description
1 polymer ?
#
loop_
_entity_poly.entity_id
_entity_poly.type
_entity_poly.pdbx_seq_one_letter_code
_entity_poly.pdbx_strand_id
1 'polypeptide(L)'
;MTSDNELLGGDELQEIIQEFIVECTDLIDSATRDLVGAEKNPSPQVINSLFRAVHTIKGTAGFLGFTHLASLAHRAEDVLGRARKGEINLEPAIITTLLKAMDVMKLLVDDISLCGPLCGTEASSGKEASSCTEASSGKVERDISRLLQELETIAGKPAETVVRTDTLLPGPTENVSAMPQEGMNRSIGPAIESAA
;
A
#
# COMPACT_ATOMS: atom_id res chain seq x y z
N MET A 1 0.51 26.83 -44.74
CA MET A 1 1.68 26.03 -44.31
C MET A 1 1.29 25.44 -42.98
N THR A 2 0.59 24.30 -43.02
CA THR A 2 0.03 23.62 -41.85
C THR A 2 0.49 22.18 -41.93
N SER A 3 1.72 21.90 -41.50
CA SER A 3 2.25 20.54 -41.45
C SER A 3 3.40 20.40 -40.45
N ASP A 4 3.29 21.02 -39.28
CA ASP A 4 4.22 20.76 -38.16
C ASP A 4 3.41 20.29 -36.95
N ASN A 5 2.55 19.29 -37.17
CA ASN A 5 2.02 18.44 -36.11
C ASN A 5 2.76 17.11 -36.23
N GLU A 6 4.07 17.16 -36.02
CA GLU A 6 4.91 15.99 -35.78
C GLU A 6 4.42 15.35 -34.49
N LEU A 7 3.55 14.38 -34.69
CA LEU A 7 3.30 13.27 -33.79
C LEU A 7 4.67 12.82 -33.25
N LEU A 8 4.88 12.86 -31.92
CA LEU A 8 6.11 12.46 -31.23
C LEU A 8 6.85 11.38 -32.03
N GLY A 9 8.06 11.67 -32.47
CA GLY A 9 8.85 10.72 -33.26
C GLY A 9 9.00 9.41 -32.50
N GLY A 10 9.07 8.27 -33.21
CA GLY A 10 9.24 6.96 -32.58
C GLY A 10 10.44 6.89 -31.63
N ASP A 11 11.49 7.67 -31.93
CA ASP A 11 12.69 7.80 -31.11
C ASP A 11 12.43 8.60 -29.81
N GLU A 12 11.63 9.66 -29.85
CA GLU A 12 11.28 10.47 -28.68
C GLU A 12 10.39 9.69 -27.70
N LEU A 13 9.43 8.91 -28.22
CA LEU A 13 8.64 7.99 -27.40
C LEU A 13 9.53 6.92 -26.75
N GLN A 14 10.56 6.45 -27.46
CA GLN A 14 11.49 5.47 -26.92
C GLN A 14 12.34 6.05 -25.78
N GLU A 15 12.82 7.29 -25.90
CA GLU A 15 13.53 7.98 -24.81
C GLU A 15 12.65 8.12 -23.56
N ILE A 16 11.38 8.53 -23.73
CA ILE A 16 10.41 8.64 -22.62
C ILE A 16 10.21 7.29 -21.93
N ILE A 17 10.08 6.20 -22.70
CA ILE A 17 9.92 4.85 -22.12
C ILE A 17 11.17 4.41 -21.36
N GLN A 18 12.37 4.72 -21.86
CA GLN A 18 13.61 4.40 -21.16
C GLN A 18 13.74 5.17 -19.84
N GLU A 19 13.43 6.46 -19.85
CA GLU A 19 13.40 7.27 -18.61
C GLU A 19 12.37 6.70 -17.61
N PHE A 20 11.18 6.34 -18.09
CA PHE A 20 10.16 5.69 -17.28
C PHE A 20 10.61 4.38 -16.64
N ILE A 21 11.30 3.51 -17.40
CA ILE A 21 11.80 2.21 -16.89
C ILE A 21 12.80 2.44 -15.74
N VAL A 22 13.72 3.41 -15.90
CA VAL A 22 14.71 3.75 -14.89
C VAL A 22 14.01 4.32 -13.64
N GLU A 23 13.15 5.32 -13.81
CA GLU A 23 12.41 5.94 -12.71
C GLU A 23 11.55 4.91 -11.96
N CYS A 24 10.78 4.09 -12.66
CA CYS A 24 9.93 3.08 -12.04
C CYS A 24 10.74 2.03 -11.30
N THR A 25 11.88 1.59 -11.85
CA THR A 25 12.76 0.64 -11.15
C THR A 25 13.25 1.23 -9.83
N ASP A 26 13.73 2.47 -9.84
CA ASP A 26 14.21 3.14 -8.64
C ASP A 26 13.10 3.34 -7.60
N LEU A 27 11.89 3.72 -8.04
CA LEU A 27 10.73 3.86 -7.19
C LEU A 27 10.30 2.52 -6.56
N ILE A 28 10.29 1.44 -7.35
CA ILE A 28 9.94 0.09 -6.85
C ILE A 28 10.99 -0.39 -5.84
N ASP A 29 12.28 -0.21 -6.11
CA ASP A 29 13.35 -0.62 -5.21
C ASP A 29 13.35 0.19 -3.90
N SER A 30 13.06 1.49 -3.98
CA SER A 30 12.86 2.32 -2.79
C SER A 30 11.63 1.87 -2.00
N ALA A 31 10.50 1.67 -2.66
CA ALA A 31 9.26 1.25 -2.02
C ALA A 31 9.39 -0.14 -1.36
N THR A 32 10.10 -1.07 -2.00
CA THR A 32 10.36 -2.41 -1.46
C THR A 32 11.17 -2.33 -0.16
N ARG A 33 12.25 -1.52 -0.14
CA ARG A 33 13.04 -1.28 1.08
C ARG A 33 12.21 -0.64 2.19
N ASP A 34 11.40 0.34 1.86
CA ASP A 34 10.49 1.02 2.79
C ASP A 34 9.46 0.04 3.38
N LEU A 35 8.88 -0.85 2.57
CA LEU A 35 7.93 -1.89 3.01
C LEU A 35 8.58 -2.89 3.97
N VAL A 36 9.79 -3.37 3.66
CA VAL A 36 10.54 -4.27 4.56
C VAL A 36 10.85 -3.55 5.89
N GLY A 37 11.20 -2.27 5.85
CA GLY A 37 11.36 -1.47 7.06
C GLY A 37 10.06 -1.29 7.86
N ALA A 38 8.95 -1.09 7.15
CA ALA A 38 7.63 -0.93 7.73
C ALA A 38 7.12 -2.19 8.45
N GLU A 39 7.63 -3.38 8.13
CA GLU A 39 7.25 -4.63 8.81
C GLU A 39 7.50 -4.58 10.32
N LYS A 40 8.57 -3.88 10.73
CA LYS A 40 8.92 -3.72 12.15
C LYS A 40 8.29 -2.48 12.77
N ASN A 41 8.20 -1.38 12.01
CA ASN A 41 7.69 -0.11 12.51
C ASN A 41 7.05 0.72 11.36
N PRO A 42 5.75 0.53 11.09
CA PRO A 42 5.06 1.26 10.04
C PRO A 42 4.78 2.70 10.51
N SER A 43 5.70 3.61 10.20
CA SER A 43 5.54 5.04 10.53
C SER A 43 4.68 5.76 9.48
N PRO A 44 3.92 6.81 9.85
CA PRO A 44 3.16 7.62 8.90
C PRO A 44 4.02 8.22 7.78
N GLN A 45 5.30 8.51 8.06
CA GLN A 45 6.25 9.03 7.09
C GLN A 45 6.56 7.99 6.00
N VAL A 46 6.80 6.74 6.39
CA VAL A 46 7.05 5.63 5.46
C VAL A 46 5.80 5.34 4.62
N ILE A 47 4.61 5.33 5.23
CA ILE A 47 3.35 5.15 4.48
C ILE A 47 3.14 6.26 3.44
N ASN A 48 3.45 7.50 3.78
CA ASN A 48 3.37 8.62 2.84
C ASN A 48 4.40 8.50 1.70
N SER A 49 5.63 8.07 2.01
CA SER A 49 6.68 7.80 1.01
C SER A 49 6.19 6.74 0.00
N LEU A 50 5.71 5.61 0.51
CA LEU A 50 5.16 4.50 -0.27
C LEU A 50 3.99 4.94 -1.16
N PHE A 51 3.03 5.66 -0.58
CA PHE A 51 1.88 6.15 -1.33
C PHE A 51 2.31 7.04 -2.50
N ARG A 52 3.28 7.95 -2.29
CA ARG A 52 3.77 8.83 -3.35
C ARG A 52 4.49 8.05 -4.45
N ALA A 53 5.35 7.10 -4.09
CA ALA A 53 6.06 6.28 -5.07
C ALA A 53 5.09 5.52 -5.98
N VAL A 54 4.10 4.85 -5.39
CA VAL A 54 3.09 4.09 -6.14
C VAL A 54 2.19 5.01 -6.97
N HIS A 55 1.84 6.19 -6.45
CA HIS A 55 1.04 7.17 -7.18
C HIS A 55 1.75 7.69 -8.43
N THR A 56 3.06 7.93 -8.34
CA THR A 56 3.88 8.31 -9.51
C THR A 56 3.91 7.18 -10.54
N ILE A 57 4.20 5.93 -10.11
CA ILE A 57 4.21 4.77 -11.02
C ILE A 57 2.86 4.62 -11.73
N LYS A 58 1.74 4.71 -10.99
CA LYS A 58 0.38 4.65 -11.57
C LYS A 58 0.16 5.73 -12.62
N GLY A 59 0.56 6.97 -12.31
CA GLY A 59 0.39 8.11 -13.19
C GLY A 59 1.13 7.93 -14.52
N THR A 60 2.42 7.63 -14.45
CA THR A 60 3.26 7.50 -15.65
C THR A 60 2.92 6.23 -16.43
N ALA A 61 2.64 5.11 -15.76
CA ALA A 61 2.20 3.87 -16.42
C ALA A 61 0.85 4.04 -17.13
N GLY A 62 -0.10 4.75 -16.51
CA GLY A 62 -1.40 5.06 -17.10
C GLY A 62 -1.28 6.00 -18.31
N PHE A 63 -0.38 6.98 -18.25
CA PHE A 63 -0.08 7.89 -19.36
C PHE A 63 0.52 7.14 -20.56
N LEU A 64 1.44 6.20 -20.32
CA LEU A 64 2.10 5.40 -21.37
C LEU A 64 1.26 4.19 -21.84
N GLY A 65 0.09 3.97 -21.26
CA GLY A 65 -0.82 2.89 -21.67
C GLY A 65 -0.47 1.50 -21.11
N PHE A 66 0.44 1.39 -20.14
CA PHE A 66 0.79 0.12 -19.50
C PHE A 66 -0.28 -0.32 -18.50
N THR A 67 -1.38 -0.87 -19.02
CA THR A 67 -2.63 -1.15 -18.29
C THR A 67 -2.44 -2.07 -17.08
N HIS A 68 -1.68 -3.16 -17.22
CA HIS A 68 -1.43 -4.10 -16.13
C HIS A 68 -0.64 -3.47 -14.98
N LEU A 69 0.42 -2.71 -15.31
CA LEU A 69 1.25 -2.01 -14.34
C LEU A 69 0.45 -0.91 -13.64
N ALA A 70 -0.29 -0.10 -14.40
CA ALA A 70 -1.17 0.93 -13.85
C ALA A 70 -2.24 0.36 -12.92
N SER A 71 -2.82 -0.80 -13.27
CA SER A 71 -3.85 -1.46 -12.46
C SER A 71 -3.30 -1.97 -11.13
N LEU A 72 -2.12 -2.61 -11.13
CA LEU A 72 -1.46 -3.06 -9.90
C LEU A 72 -1.06 -1.88 -9.01
N ALA A 73 -0.45 -0.85 -9.60
CA ALA A 73 -0.09 0.37 -8.87
C ALA A 73 -1.32 1.03 -8.26
N HIS A 74 -2.42 1.13 -8.99
CA HIS A 74 -3.67 1.67 -8.47
C HIS A 74 -4.19 0.89 -7.25
N ARG A 75 -4.18 -0.45 -7.28
CA ARG A 75 -4.65 -1.25 -6.14
C ARG A 75 -3.72 -1.18 -4.93
N ALA A 76 -2.41 -1.11 -5.16
CA ALA A 76 -1.45 -0.84 -4.08
C ALA A 76 -1.66 0.57 -3.49
N GLU A 77 -1.94 1.57 -4.33
CA GLU A 77 -2.26 2.95 -3.90
C GLU A 77 -3.50 2.99 -3.02
N ASP A 78 -4.56 2.25 -3.37
CA ASP A 78 -5.80 2.19 -2.58
C ASP A 78 -5.51 1.68 -1.15
N VAL A 79 -4.78 0.57 -1.03
CA VAL A 79 -4.40 -0.02 0.27
C VAL A 79 -3.57 0.98 1.09
N LEU A 80 -2.54 1.58 0.48
CA LEU A 80 -1.70 2.58 1.15
C LEU A 80 -2.47 3.85 1.52
N GLY A 81 -3.44 4.25 0.69
CA GLY A 81 -4.31 5.39 0.93
C GLY A 81 -5.19 5.19 2.16
N ARG A 82 -5.71 3.97 2.37
CA ARG A 82 -6.47 3.61 3.58
C ARG A 82 -5.57 3.55 4.81
N ALA A 83 -4.37 2.97 4.68
CA ALA A 83 -3.39 2.94 5.77
C ALA A 83 -3.01 4.36 6.21
N ARG A 84 -2.84 5.28 5.24
CA ARG A 84 -2.54 6.70 5.50
C ARG A 84 -3.67 7.40 6.26
N LYS A 85 -4.93 7.07 5.96
CA LYS A 85 -6.10 7.61 6.66
C LYS A 85 -6.32 6.98 8.05
N GLY A 86 -5.54 5.95 8.41
CA GLY A 86 -5.72 5.19 9.65
C GLY A 86 -6.92 4.24 9.61
N GLU A 87 -7.46 3.93 8.42
CA GLU A 87 -8.59 3.02 8.26
C GLU A 87 -8.18 1.55 8.36
N ILE A 88 -6.91 1.25 8.08
CA ILE A 88 -6.30 -0.08 8.21
C ILE A 88 -4.91 0.05 8.82
N ASN A 89 -4.46 -0.96 9.55
CA ASN A 89 -3.08 -1.09 10.00
C ASN A 89 -2.28 -1.92 9.00
N LEU A 90 -1.03 -1.56 8.73
CA LEU A 90 -0.13 -2.37 7.90
C LEU A 90 0.38 -3.59 8.69
N GLU A 91 -0.46 -4.62 8.77
CA GLU A 91 -0.08 -5.90 9.33
C GLU A 91 0.89 -6.65 8.41
N PRO A 92 1.70 -7.59 8.94
CA PRO A 92 2.67 -8.34 8.13
C PRO A 92 2.06 -9.02 6.89
N ALA A 93 0.80 -9.48 6.98
CA ALA A 93 0.08 -10.06 5.84
C ALA A 93 -0.19 -9.04 4.71
N ILE A 94 -0.53 -7.79 5.07
CA ILE A 94 -0.76 -6.72 4.10
C ILE A 94 0.57 -6.31 3.46
N ILE A 95 1.62 -6.16 4.28
CA ILE A 95 2.98 -5.83 3.80
C ILE A 95 3.48 -6.92 2.84
N THR A 96 3.30 -8.19 3.18
CA THR A 96 3.64 -9.32 2.29
C THR A 96 2.90 -9.24 0.95
N THR A 97 1.63 -8.83 0.97
CA THR A 97 0.84 -8.68 -0.26
C THR A 97 1.33 -7.50 -1.10
N LEU A 98 1.67 -6.38 -0.46
CA LEU A 98 2.26 -5.22 -1.13
C LEU A 98 3.64 -5.54 -1.72
N LEU A 99 4.48 -6.29 -1.02
CA LEU A 99 5.78 -6.75 -1.53
C LEU A 99 5.61 -7.61 -2.79
N LYS A 100 4.68 -8.58 -2.78
CA LYS A 100 4.37 -9.36 -3.99
C LYS A 100 3.90 -8.48 -5.16
N ALA A 101 3.14 -7.42 -4.87
CA ALA A 101 2.73 -6.47 -5.88
C ALA A 101 3.94 -5.71 -6.46
N MET A 102 4.91 -5.29 -5.62
CA MET A 102 6.17 -4.69 -6.07
C MET A 102 6.96 -5.64 -6.97
N ASP A 103 7.07 -6.91 -6.59
CA ASP A 103 7.77 -7.94 -7.37
C ASP A 103 7.14 -8.08 -8.77
N VAL A 104 5.80 -8.16 -8.85
CA VAL A 104 5.11 -8.27 -10.14
C VAL A 104 5.20 -6.99 -10.96
N MET A 105 5.13 -5.81 -10.33
CA MET A 105 5.36 -4.55 -11.03
C MET A 105 6.78 -4.48 -11.60
N LYS A 106 7.78 -5.00 -10.89
CA LYS A 106 9.16 -5.07 -11.38
C LYS A 106 9.28 -5.96 -12.60
N LEU A 107 8.65 -7.14 -12.58
CA LEU A 107 8.60 -8.04 -13.73
C LEU A 107 7.96 -7.36 -14.96
N LEU A 108 6.86 -6.62 -14.76
CA LEU A 108 6.21 -5.89 -15.85
C LEU A 108 7.11 -4.79 -16.43
N VAL A 109 7.85 -4.06 -15.58
CA VAL A 109 8.83 -3.05 -16.03
C VAL A 109 9.97 -3.70 -16.82
N ASP A 110 10.47 -4.84 -16.35
CA ASP A 110 11.52 -5.59 -17.04
C ASP A 110 11.04 -6.15 -18.39
N ASP A 111 9.78 -6.60 -18.48
CA ASP A 111 9.16 -7.02 -19.75
C ASP A 111 9.03 -5.86 -20.74
N ILE A 112 8.68 -4.65 -20.28
CA ILE A 112 8.64 -3.44 -21.14
C ILE A 112 10.03 -3.13 -21.69
N SER A 113 11.08 -3.28 -20.87
CA SER A 113 12.48 -3.08 -21.28
C SER A 113 12.92 -4.06 -22.37
N LEU A 114 12.46 -5.32 -22.30
CA LEU A 114 12.79 -6.35 -23.29
C LEU A 114 11.99 -6.23 -24.60
N CYS A 115 10.74 -5.79 -24.50
CA CYS A 115 9.77 -5.85 -25.61
C CYS A 115 9.68 -4.54 -26.42
N GLY A 116 10.25 -3.44 -25.92
CA GLY A 116 10.27 -2.14 -26.60
C GLY A 116 8.89 -1.45 -26.67
N PRO A 117 8.79 -0.28 -27.35
CA PRO A 117 7.63 0.63 -27.28
C PRO A 117 6.28 0.05 -27.73
N LEU A 118 6.29 -1.06 -28.46
CA LEU A 118 5.10 -1.61 -29.13
C LEU A 118 4.35 -2.66 -28.30
N CYS A 119 4.89 -3.08 -27.15
CA CYS A 119 4.37 -4.23 -26.41
C CYS A 119 3.13 -3.94 -25.55
N GLY A 120 2.86 -2.67 -25.22
CA GLY A 120 1.85 -2.28 -24.22
C GLY A 120 0.64 -1.53 -24.75
N THR A 121 0.58 -1.21 -26.05
CA THR A 121 -0.55 -0.47 -26.61
C THR A 121 -1.53 -1.44 -27.24
N GLU A 122 -2.79 -1.43 -26.81
CA GLU A 122 -3.87 -2.24 -27.41
C GLU A 122 -4.26 -1.75 -28.83
N ALA A 123 -3.36 -1.03 -29.50
CA ALA A 123 -3.57 -0.37 -30.77
C ALA A 123 -2.46 -0.71 -31.78
N SER A 124 -2.21 -1.99 -32.06
CA SER A 124 -1.90 -2.40 -33.43
C SER A 124 -2.21 -3.87 -33.69
N SER A 125 -3.22 -4.08 -34.53
CA SER A 125 -3.44 -5.31 -35.26
C SER A 125 -2.27 -5.56 -36.21
N GLY A 126 -1.48 -6.62 -35.97
CA GLY A 126 -0.66 -7.22 -37.01
C GLY A 126 0.78 -7.54 -36.60
N LYS A 127 0.97 -8.82 -36.24
CA LYS A 127 2.17 -9.65 -36.44
C LYS A 127 3.54 -9.06 -36.06
N GLU A 128 4.15 -9.77 -35.10
CA GLU A 128 5.58 -9.90 -34.78
C GLU A 128 6.02 -9.30 -33.44
N ALA A 129 5.54 -9.91 -32.34
CA ALA A 129 6.31 -10.04 -31.11
C ALA A 129 6.58 -11.53 -30.88
N SER A 130 7.45 -12.10 -31.71
CA SER A 130 7.92 -13.47 -31.54
C SER A 130 9.01 -13.50 -30.46
N SER A 131 8.76 -14.36 -29.46
CA SER A 131 9.71 -14.93 -28.49
C SER A 131 9.88 -14.27 -27.12
N CYS A 132 8.81 -14.24 -26.30
CA CYS A 132 8.94 -14.42 -24.84
C CYS A 132 7.83 -15.34 -24.32
N THR A 133 8.06 -16.66 -24.47
CA THR A 133 7.48 -17.80 -23.75
C THR A 133 5.97 -17.82 -23.42
N GLU A 134 5.21 -18.49 -24.30
CA GLU A 134 3.77 -18.78 -24.19
C GLU A 134 3.35 -19.60 -22.94
N ALA A 135 4.30 -20.19 -22.20
CA ALA A 135 4.02 -20.95 -20.98
C ALA A 135 4.14 -20.13 -19.67
N SER A 136 4.88 -19.00 -19.68
CA SER A 136 5.00 -18.12 -18.50
C SER A 136 3.92 -17.03 -18.47
N SER A 137 3.48 -16.57 -19.65
CA SER A 137 2.46 -15.51 -19.80
C SER A 137 1.16 -15.85 -19.07
N GLY A 138 0.62 -17.05 -19.24
CA GLY A 138 -0.59 -17.48 -18.54
C GLY A 138 -0.41 -17.72 -17.03
N LYS A 139 0.83 -17.81 -16.52
CA LYS A 139 1.09 -17.85 -15.07
C LYS A 139 1.15 -16.44 -14.50
N VAL A 140 1.89 -15.54 -15.16
CA VAL A 140 2.01 -14.12 -14.77
C VAL A 140 0.63 -13.45 -14.78
N GLU A 141 -0.18 -13.69 -15.81
CA GLU A 141 -1.53 -13.11 -15.91
C GLU A 141 -2.49 -13.60 -14.81
N ARG A 142 -2.38 -14.88 -14.43
CA ARG A 142 -3.12 -15.44 -13.27
C ARG A 142 -2.63 -14.86 -11.95
N ASP A 143 -1.33 -14.67 -11.79
CA ASP A 143 -0.73 -14.09 -10.59
C ASP A 143 -1.13 -12.61 -10.45
N ILE A 144 -1.14 -11.84 -11.55
CA ILE A 144 -1.67 -10.46 -11.60
C ILE A 144 -3.13 -10.43 -11.17
N SER A 145 -3.98 -11.25 -11.82
CA SER A 145 -5.42 -11.29 -11.52
C SER A 145 -5.69 -11.62 -10.05
N ARG A 146 -4.95 -12.59 -9.50
CA ARG A 146 -5.03 -12.98 -8.10
C ARG A 146 -4.61 -11.84 -7.17
N LEU A 147 -3.48 -11.18 -7.45
CA LEU A 147 -2.98 -10.09 -6.62
C LEU A 147 -3.92 -8.88 -6.65
N LEU A 148 -4.48 -8.55 -7.81
CA LEU A 148 -5.49 -7.49 -7.93
C LEU A 148 -6.69 -7.78 -7.03
N GLN A 149 -7.18 -9.03 -7.02
CA GLN A 149 -8.28 -9.44 -6.15
C GLN A 149 -7.90 -9.41 -4.66
N GLU A 150 -6.69 -9.85 -4.30
CA GLU A 150 -6.20 -9.83 -2.92
C GLU A 150 -6.09 -8.38 -2.40
N LEU A 151 -5.49 -7.49 -3.19
CA LEU A 151 -5.37 -6.06 -2.86
C LEU A 151 -6.73 -5.37 -2.77
N GLU A 152 -7.65 -5.66 -3.70
CA GLU A 152 -9.01 -5.14 -3.65
C GLU A 152 -9.76 -5.63 -2.39
N THR A 153 -9.57 -6.89 -2.00
CA THR A 153 -10.16 -7.44 -0.78
C THR A 153 -9.64 -6.72 0.47
N ILE A 154 -8.35 -6.39 0.50
CA ILE A 154 -7.75 -5.59 1.59
C ILE A 154 -8.33 -4.17 1.58
N ALA A 155 -8.41 -3.55 0.40
CA ALA A 155 -8.93 -2.19 0.23
C ALA A 155 -10.45 -2.08 0.46
N GLY A 156 -11.22 -3.15 0.26
CA GLY A 156 -12.69 -3.16 0.38
C GLY A 156 -13.24 -3.55 1.76
N LYS A 157 -12.43 -4.12 2.66
CA LYS A 157 -12.91 -4.47 4.01
C LYS A 157 -13.24 -3.21 4.84
N PRO A 158 -14.46 -3.00 5.33
CA PRO A 158 -14.75 -1.93 6.29
C PRO A 158 -13.89 -2.12 7.54
N ALA A 159 -13.56 -1.02 8.24
CA ALA A 159 -12.60 -0.94 9.34
C ALA A 159 -12.99 -1.71 10.63
N GLU A 160 -13.85 -2.72 10.56
CA GLU A 160 -14.36 -3.45 11.71
C GLU A 160 -14.18 -4.96 11.53
N THR A 161 -13.60 -5.61 12.54
CA THR A 161 -13.20 -7.02 12.65
C THR A 161 -11.72 -7.33 12.35
N VAL A 162 -10.82 -6.66 13.07
CA VAL A 162 -9.69 -7.40 13.65
C VAL A 162 -10.20 -7.95 14.97
N VAL A 163 -10.58 -9.22 14.97
CA VAL A 163 -10.81 -9.96 16.22
C VAL A 163 -9.50 -9.90 16.98
N ARG A 164 -9.45 -9.06 18.01
CA ARG A 164 -8.54 -9.27 19.13
C ARG A 164 -8.88 -10.66 19.64
N THR A 165 -8.05 -11.65 19.34
CA THR A 165 -8.06 -12.87 20.14
C THR A 165 -7.55 -12.45 21.51
N ASP A 166 -8.49 -12.03 22.34
CA ASP A 166 -8.40 -12.02 23.79
C ASP A 166 -7.86 -13.40 24.19
N THR A 167 -6.56 -13.49 24.44
CA THR A 167 -6.04 -14.53 25.32
C THR A 167 -6.57 -14.20 26.70
N LEU A 168 -7.77 -14.72 26.94
CA LEU A 168 -8.43 -14.90 28.21
C LEU A 168 -7.43 -15.53 29.19
N LEU A 169 -6.79 -14.71 30.02
CA LEU A 169 -6.24 -15.20 31.28
C LEU A 169 -7.44 -15.46 32.20
N PRO A 170 -7.67 -16.69 32.68
CA PRO A 170 -8.68 -16.91 33.69
C PRO A 170 -8.27 -16.14 34.95
N GLY A 171 -9.12 -15.21 35.39
CA GLY A 171 -8.92 -14.47 36.61
C GLY A 171 -8.87 -15.41 37.83
N PRO A 172 -8.05 -15.13 38.85
CA PRO A 172 -8.16 -15.83 40.11
C PRO A 172 -9.45 -15.37 40.81
N THR A 173 -10.40 -16.29 40.92
CA THR A 173 -11.48 -16.22 41.90
C THR A 173 -10.92 -16.35 43.33
N GLU A 174 -11.69 -15.83 44.29
CA GLU A 174 -11.49 -15.80 45.76
C GLU A 174 -10.88 -14.49 46.29
N ASN A 175 -11.37 -13.84 47.35
CA ASN A 175 -12.52 -14.02 48.23
C ASN A 175 -12.66 -12.69 49.01
N VAL A 176 -13.88 -12.32 49.37
CA VAL A 176 -14.27 -11.09 50.05
C VAL A 176 -13.79 -11.11 51.51
N SER A 177 -13.03 -10.12 51.95
CA SER A 177 -12.90 -9.81 53.38
C SER A 177 -12.84 -8.29 53.60
N ALA A 178 -13.79 -7.83 54.41
CA ALA A 178 -14.16 -6.46 54.65
C ALA A 178 -13.07 -5.60 55.32
N MET A 179 -13.00 -4.32 54.94
CA MET A 179 -12.34 -3.27 55.71
C MET A 179 -13.41 -2.47 56.46
N PRO A 180 -13.28 -2.23 57.79
CA PRO A 180 -14.25 -1.45 58.54
C PRO A 180 -14.00 0.04 58.38
N GLN A 181 -15.08 0.80 58.15
CA GLN A 181 -15.13 2.26 58.22
C GLN A 181 -15.27 2.63 59.70
N GLU A 182 -14.20 3.11 60.35
CA GLU A 182 -14.32 3.75 61.65
C GLU A 182 -14.67 5.23 61.48
N GLY A 183 -15.94 5.55 61.81
CA GLY A 183 -16.37 6.90 62.08
C GLY A 183 -15.93 7.30 63.49
N MET A 184 -15.13 8.36 63.61
CA MET A 184 -14.89 9.04 64.87
C MET A 184 -15.76 10.30 64.99
N ASN A 185 -16.43 10.32 66.13
CA ASN A 185 -17.53 11.16 66.55
C ASN A 185 -17.07 12.56 67.03
N ARG A 186 -17.91 13.55 66.71
CA ARG A 186 -18.17 14.86 67.32
C ARG A 186 -17.27 15.33 68.47
N SER A 187 -16.80 16.58 68.36
CA SER A 187 -16.68 17.47 69.51
C SER A 187 -17.24 18.86 69.18
N ILE A 188 -18.09 19.33 70.10
CA ILE A 188 -18.83 20.59 70.12
C ILE A 188 -18.04 21.54 71.03
N GLY A 189 -17.82 22.80 70.65
CA GLY A 189 -17.31 23.85 71.55
C GLY A 189 -17.00 25.17 70.83
N PRO A 190 -17.15 26.34 71.49
CA PRO A 190 -17.97 27.42 70.94
C PRO A 190 -17.21 28.61 70.33
N ALA A 191 -18.00 29.44 69.65
CA ALA A 191 -17.70 30.80 69.21
C ALA A 191 -17.10 31.67 70.32
N ILE A 192 -16.11 32.48 69.94
CA ILE A 192 -15.84 33.77 70.59
C ILE A 192 -15.47 34.80 69.52
N GLU A 193 -16.24 35.87 69.61
CA GLU A 193 -16.21 37.14 68.93
C GLU A 193 -15.16 38.06 69.56
N SER A 194 -14.66 39.02 68.78
CA SER A 194 -14.17 40.35 69.18
C SER A 194 -12.67 40.65 69.30
N ALA A 195 -12.36 41.83 68.74
CA ALA A 195 -11.29 42.79 69.04
C ALA A 195 -9.87 42.57 68.48
N ALA A 196 -9.58 43.27 67.37
CA ALA A 196 -8.55 44.32 67.31
C ALA A 196 -8.76 45.19 66.06
#